data_AF-Q2UGN3-F1
#
_entry.id   AF-Q2UGN3-F1
#
_cell.length_a   1.000
_cell.length_b   1.000
_cell.length_c   1.000
_cell.angle_alpha   90.00
_cell.angle_beta   90.00
_cell.angle_gamma   90.00
#
_symmetry.space_group_name_H-M   'P 1'
#
loop_
_entity.id
_entity.type
_entity.pdbx_description
1 polymer ?
#
loop_
_entity_poly.entity_id
_entity_poly.type
_entity_poly.pdbx_seq_one_letter_code
_entity_poly.pdbx_strand_id
1 'polypeptide(L)'
;MVYYIRFLKTPRIQKQKAGSLSIPALICITTDLGDAFLAQDVDLVVSLSLKDSEKVLHQEPLSWKAGKRELAILLGPFHPQLSQHAIVLSVAAADRRKHHPPSPDNLLGNPGVPLVISGWSAPFGGTDSLVAEKLVERRFGPKGHLDLRIWEETGNSIARHIW
;
A
#
# COMPACT_ATOMS: atom_id res chain seq x y z
N MET A 1 -4.96 3.76 -19.35
CA MET A 1 -3.62 3.62 -18.74
C MET A 1 -3.81 3.16 -17.31
N VAL A 2 -3.00 2.21 -16.86
CA VAL A 2 -3.06 1.66 -15.50
C VAL A 2 -1.98 2.34 -14.66
N TYR A 3 -2.30 2.67 -13.41
CA TYR A 3 -1.37 3.26 -12.47
C TYR A 3 -1.14 2.31 -11.30
N TYR A 4 0.00 2.46 -10.64
CA TYR A 4 0.45 1.58 -9.58
C TYR A 4 0.76 2.42 -8.35
N ILE A 5 0.29 1.96 -7.18
CA ILE A 5 0.76 2.49 -5.91
C ILE A 5 2.18 2.00 -5.66
N ARG A 6 3.11 2.91 -5.38
CA ARG A 6 4.50 2.58 -5.03
C ARG A 6 4.89 3.25 -3.71
N PHE A 7 5.73 2.59 -2.93
CA PHE A 7 6.33 3.17 -1.74
C PHE A 7 7.60 3.95 -2.12
N LEU A 8 7.57 5.27 -1.99
CA LEU A 8 8.78 6.11 -2.01
C LEU A 8 9.55 5.99 -0.69
N LYS A 9 8.81 5.83 0.41
CA LYS A 9 9.34 5.42 1.72
C LYS A 9 8.45 4.29 2.23
N THR A 10 9.06 3.15 2.51
CA THR A 10 8.36 1.98 3.04
C THR A 10 7.85 2.25 4.45
N PRO A 11 6.75 1.59 4.86
CA PRO A 11 6.21 1.76 6.20
C PRO A 11 7.22 1.31 7.25
N ARG A 12 7.23 2.01 8.38
CA ARG A 12 8.05 1.67 9.54
C ARG A 12 7.31 1.92 10.83
N ILE A 13 7.59 1.13 11.85
CA ILE A 13 7.12 1.40 13.21
C ILE A 13 8.06 2.43 13.84
N GLN A 14 7.51 3.59 14.21
CA GLN A 14 8.23 4.67 14.86
C GLN A 14 7.64 4.98 16.23
N LYS A 15 8.49 4.99 17.26
CA LYS A 15 8.12 5.44 18.61
C LYS A 15 7.92 6.96 18.63
N GLN A 16 6.84 7.39 19.28
CA GLN A 16 6.50 8.79 19.51
C GLN A 16 6.91 9.22 20.92
N LYS A 17 6.97 10.54 21.16
CA LYS A 17 7.45 11.12 22.44
C LYS A 17 6.67 10.63 23.68
N ALA A 18 5.40 10.27 23.51
CA ALA A 18 4.51 9.76 24.57
C ALA A 18 4.51 8.22 24.71
N GLY A 19 5.48 7.53 24.09
CA GLY A 19 5.58 6.06 24.12
C GLY A 19 4.66 5.33 23.15
N SER A 20 3.66 6.00 22.56
CA SER A 20 2.83 5.46 21.48
C SER A 20 3.63 5.20 20.20
N LEU A 21 3.08 4.39 19.30
CA LEU A 21 3.67 4.09 18.00
C LEU A 21 2.94 4.83 16.88
N SER A 22 3.66 5.11 15.81
CA SER A 22 3.10 5.60 14.54
C SER A 22 3.71 4.85 13.38
N ILE A 23 3.00 4.79 12.26
CA ILE A 23 3.47 4.13 11.06
C ILE A 23 3.47 5.15 9.91
N PRO A 24 4.57 5.89 9.71
CA PRO A 24 4.74 6.73 8.54
C PRO A 24 5.13 5.90 7.31
N ALA A 25 4.58 6.29 6.15
CA ALA A 25 5.02 5.85 4.83
C ALA A 25 4.85 7.01 3.83
N LEU A 26 5.44 6.89 2.64
CA LEU A 26 5.25 7.85 1.55
C LEU A 26 5.00 7.08 0.28
N ILE A 27 3.89 7.38 -0.39
CA ILE A 27 3.52 6.70 -1.64
C ILE A 27 3.49 7.67 -2.81
N CYS A 28 3.60 7.13 -4.01
CA CYS A 28 3.16 7.79 -5.24
C CYS A 28 2.21 6.87 -6.01
N ILE A 29 1.42 7.46 -6.91
CA ILE A 29 0.59 6.73 -7.86
C ILE A 29 1.07 7.11 -9.25
N THR A 30 1.68 6.15 -9.94
CA THR A 30 2.41 6.41 -11.18
C THR A 30 2.29 5.24 -12.15
N THR A 31 2.58 5.45 -13.42
CA THR A 31 2.68 4.38 -14.43
C THR A 31 3.79 3.39 -14.07
N ASP A 32 3.79 2.22 -14.71
CA ASP A 32 4.84 1.22 -14.57
C ASP A 32 6.24 1.80 -14.85
N LEU A 33 6.38 2.65 -15.87
CA LEU A 33 7.65 3.31 -16.18
C LEU A 33 7.98 4.48 -15.25
N GLY A 34 7.01 4.98 -14.48
CA GLY A 34 7.21 6.15 -13.62
C GLY A 34 7.24 7.49 -14.37
N ASP A 35 6.86 7.49 -15.65
CA ASP A 35 6.89 8.66 -16.54
C ASP A 35 5.68 9.61 -16.37
N ALA A 36 4.59 9.12 -15.75
CA ALA A 36 3.43 9.92 -15.44
C ALA A 36 2.89 9.63 -14.04
N PHE A 37 2.50 10.69 -13.32
CA PHE A 37 1.73 10.57 -12.07
C PHE A 37 0.23 10.60 -12.36
N LEU A 38 -0.56 10.00 -11.48
CA LEU A 38 -2.01 10.00 -11.62
C LEU A 38 -2.57 11.43 -11.53
N ALA A 39 -3.11 11.91 -12.65
CA ALA A 39 -3.69 13.25 -12.79
C ALA A 39 -5.19 13.31 -12.46
N GLN A 40 -5.74 12.31 -11.78
CA GLN A 40 -7.15 12.25 -11.37
C GLN A 40 -7.25 12.19 -9.85
N ASP A 41 -8.31 12.77 -9.29
CA ASP A 41 -8.67 12.57 -7.89
C ASP A 41 -9.13 11.13 -7.67
N VAL A 42 -8.56 10.47 -6.66
CA VAL A 42 -8.94 9.10 -6.29
C VAL A 42 -9.03 8.99 -4.77
N ASP A 43 -10.16 8.46 -4.30
CA ASP A 43 -10.31 8.05 -2.92
C ASP A 43 -9.55 6.74 -2.71
N LEU A 44 -8.78 6.67 -1.64
CA LEU A 44 -7.95 5.53 -1.27
C LEU A 44 -8.40 4.99 0.08
N VAL A 45 -8.08 3.72 0.31
CA VAL A 45 -8.16 3.09 1.63
C VAL A 45 -6.76 2.60 1.97
N VAL A 46 -6.28 2.98 3.15
CA VAL A 46 -5.08 2.40 3.75
C VAL A 46 -5.50 1.46 4.88
N SER A 47 -4.89 0.28 4.92
CA SER A 47 -5.17 -0.74 5.92
C SER A 47 -3.87 -1.25 6.52
N LEU A 48 -3.91 -1.51 7.82
CA LEU A 48 -2.93 -2.32 8.54
C LEU A 48 -3.56 -3.66 8.86
N SER A 49 -2.89 -4.75 8.50
CA SER A 49 -3.33 -6.10 8.81
C SER A 49 -2.21 -6.94 9.41
N LEU A 50 -2.57 -7.99 10.15
CA LEU A 50 -1.64 -9.03 10.57
C LEU A 50 -1.18 -9.84 9.34
N LYS A 51 0.12 -10.10 9.22
CA LYS A 51 0.71 -10.89 8.14
C LYS A 51 0.04 -12.26 7.97
N ASP A 52 -0.13 -13.00 9.08
CA ASP A 52 -0.50 -14.42 9.02
C ASP A 52 -2.01 -14.66 8.85
N SER A 53 -2.85 -13.77 9.37
CA SER A 53 -4.31 -13.94 9.36
C SER A 53 -5.02 -12.98 8.40
N GLU A 54 -4.28 -12.01 7.84
CA GLU A 54 -4.82 -10.87 7.09
C GLU A 54 -5.90 -10.07 7.86
N LYS A 55 -6.01 -10.30 9.18
CA LYS A 55 -6.95 -9.58 10.04
C LYS A 55 -6.58 -8.11 10.08
N VAL A 56 -7.52 -7.26 9.68
CA VAL A 56 -7.38 -5.81 9.74
C VAL A 56 -7.31 -5.34 11.19
N LEU A 57 -6.27 -4.59 11.51
CA LEU A 57 -6.04 -3.95 12.80
C LEU A 57 -6.49 -2.49 12.80
N HIS A 58 -6.27 -1.81 11.67
CA HIS A 58 -6.66 -0.40 11.46
C HIS A 58 -6.95 -0.16 9.99
N GLN A 59 -7.88 0.75 9.71
CA GLN A 59 -8.22 1.16 8.36
C GLN A 59 -8.73 2.60 8.37
N GLU A 60 -8.26 3.41 7.44
CA GLU A 60 -8.73 4.79 7.28
C GLU A 60 -8.75 5.21 5.80
N PRO A 61 -9.65 6.13 5.43
CA PRO A 61 -9.69 6.68 4.08
C PRO A 61 -8.58 7.72 3.88
N LEU A 62 -8.04 7.79 2.66
CA LEU A 62 -7.14 8.85 2.19
C LEU A 62 -7.65 9.41 0.86
N SER A 63 -7.23 10.61 0.48
CA SER A 63 -7.59 11.19 -0.83
C SER A 63 -6.32 11.56 -1.59
N TRP A 64 -6.14 10.92 -2.74
CA TRP A 64 -5.18 11.36 -3.74
C TRP A 64 -5.80 12.50 -4.55
N LYS A 65 -5.08 13.61 -4.68
CA LYS A 65 -5.51 14.77 -5.47
C LYS A 65 -4.70 14.87 -6.75
N ALA A 66 -5.38 15.19 -7.84
CA ALA A 66 -4.74 15.44 -9.14
C ALA A 66 -3.58 16.43 -9.00
N GLY A 67 -2.48 16.15 -9.70
CA GLY A 67 -1.26 16.97 -9.68
C GLY A 67 -0.30 16.68 -8.51
N LYS A 68 -0.68 15.82 -7.54
CA LYS A 68 0.27 15.30 -6.55
C LYS A 68 1.29 14.37 -7.22
N ARG A 69 2.52 14.39 -6.69
CA ARG A 69 3.59 13.43 -7.03
C ARG A 69 3.77 12.38 -5.95
N GLU A 70 3.39 12.73 -4.73
CA GLU A 70 3.50 11.90 -3.56
C GLU A 70 2.38 12.20 -2.57
N LEU A 71 2.06 11.22 -1.73
CA LEU A 71 1.11 11.31 -0.64
C LEU A 71 1.70 10.67 0.61
N ALA A 72 1.82 11.47 1.68
CA ALA A 72 2.28 10.97 2.97
C ALA A 72 1.16 10.19 3.66
N ILE A 73 1.54 9.06 4.25
CA ILE A 73 0.68 8.24 5.11
C ILE A 73 1.25 8.35 6.52
N LEU A 74 0.41 8.65 7.50
CA LEU A 74 0.79 8.68 8.91
C LEU A 74 -0.32 8.03 9.74
N LEU A 75 -0.13 6.75 10.05
CA LEU A 75 -1.09 6.01 10.86
C LEU A 75 -0.71 6.07 12.34
N GLY A 76 -1.73 6.12 13.21
CA GLY A 76 -1.59 6.10 14.66
C GLY A 76 -2.18 7.36 15.33
N PRO A 77 -1.97 7.53 16.63
CA PRO A 77 -1.09 6.74 17.50
C PRO A 77 -1.63 5.32 17.79
N PHE A 78 -0.72 4.36 17.94
CA PHE A 78 -1.02 2.97 18.29
C PHE A 78 -0.41 2.57 19.63
N HIS A 79 -0.99 1.53 20.24
CA HIS A 79 -0.45 0.91 21.45
C HIS A 79 0.91 0.24 21.17
N PRO A 80 1.89 0.29 22.10
CA PRO A 80 3.23 -0.30 21.92
C PRO A 80 3.24 -1.79 21.56
N GLN A 81 2.22 -2.55 21.97
CA GLN A 81 2.09 -3.97 21.62
C GLN A 81 2.02 -4.22 20.11
N LEU A 82 1.63 -3.24 19.30
CA LEU A 82 1.60 -3.39 17.84
C LEU A 82 2.97 -3.82 17.28
N SER A 83 4.08 -3.38 17.87
CA SER A 83 5.42 -3.77 17.42
C SER A 83 5.76 -5.23 17.67
N GLN A 84 4.96 -5.96 18.43
CA GLN A 84 5.15 -7.40 18.70
C GLN A 84 4.52 -8.29 17.62
N HIS A 85 3.80 -7.70 16.66
CA HIS A 85 3.14 -8.42 15.58
C HIS A 85 3.79 -8.10 14.23
N ALA A 86 3.94 -9.11 13.39
CA ALA A 86 4.27 -8.91 11.98
C ALA A 86 3.02 -8.37 11.27
N ILE A 87 3.13 -7.17 10.72
CA ILE A 87 2.05 -6.43 10.09
C ILE A 87 2.40 -6.06 8.65
N VAL A 88 1.37 -5.84 7.84
CA VAL A 88 1.46 -5.39 6.46
C VAL A 88 0.63 -4.13 6.32
N LEU A 89 1.18 -3.12 5.62
CA LEU A 89 0.43 -1.94 5.23
C LEU A 89 0.01 -2.10 3.77
N SER A 90 -1.27 -1.95 3.50
CA SER A 90 -1.82 -1.99 2.15
C SER A 90 -2.52 -0.70 1.80
N VAL A 91 -2.47 -0.35 0.51
CA VAL A 91 -3.16 0.80 -0.05
C VAL A 91 -3.86 0.37 -1.32
N ALA A 92 -5.13 0.73 -1.44
CA ALA A 92 -5.96 0.45 -2.61
C ALA A 92 -6.86 1.64 -2.93
N ALA A 93 -7.33 1.72 -4.18
CA ALA A 93 -8.42 2.61 -4.52
C ALA A 93 -9.69 2.18 -3.78
N ALA A 94 -10.40 3.15 -3.20
CA ALA A 94 -11.65 2.89 -2.51
C ALA A 94 -12.72 2.47 -3.51
N ASP A 95 -13.29 1.27 -3.34
CA ASP A 95 -14.54 0.93 -4.00
C ASP A 95 -15.69 1.55 -3.20
N ARG A 96 -16.37 2.54 -3.77
CA ARG A 96 -17.55 3.19 -3.16
C ARG A 96 -18.66 2.20 -2.80
N ARG A 97 -18.62 0.97 -3.33
CA ARG A 97 -19.61 -0.08 -3.08
C ARG A 97 -19.21 -1.05 -1.98
N LYS A 98 -17.97 -1.02 -1.47
CA LYS A 98 -17.46 -2.03 -0.53
C LYS A 98 -16.59 -1.40 0.57
N HIS A 99 -17.06 -1.46 1.81
CA HIS A 99 -16.29 -1.09 3.01
C HIS A 99 -15.34 -2.21 3.48
N HIS A 100 -14.87 -3.06 2.56
CA HIS A 100 -14.03 -4.20 2.90
C HIS A 100 -12.54 -3.86 2.79
N PRO A 101 -11.66 -4.58 3.51
CA PRO A 101 -10.22 -4.44 3.33
C PRO A 101 -9.80 -4.63 1.88
N PRO A 102 -8.60 -4.13 1.51
CA PRO A 102 -8.03 -4.34 0.18
C PRO A 102 -8.07 -5.82 -0.19
N SER A 103 -8.88 -6.15 -1.20
CA SER A 103 -8.89 -7.46 -1.84
C SER A 103 -7.90 -7.47 -3.00
N PRO A 104 -7.42 -8.65 -3.43
CA PRO A 104 -6.66 -8.78 -4.67
C PRO A 104 -7.37 -8.08 -5.84
N ASP A 105 -6.60 -7.44 -6.70
CA ASP A 105 -7.12 -6.75 -7.88
C ASP A 105 -7.68 -7.78 -8.87
N ASN A 106 -8.94 -7.60 -9.27
CA ASN A 106 -9.55 -8.48 -10.24
C ASN A 106 -9.17 -8.05 -11.66
N LEU A 107 -8.39 -8.89 -12.35
CA LEU A 107 -8.04 -8.68 -13.76
C LEU A 107 -9.01 -9.39 -14.71
N LEU A 108 -9.89 -10.27 -14.19
CA LEU A 108 -10.75 -11.15 -14.98
C LEU A 108 -12.23 -10.97 -14.60
N GLY A 109 -13.04 -10.52 -15.55
CA GLY A 109 -14.48 -10.29 -15.35
C GLY A 109 -14.80 -8.83 -15.00
N ASN A 110 -15.66 -8.22 -15.82
CA ASN A 110 -15.97 -6.79 -15.84
C ASN A 110 -16.33 -6.18 -14.46
N PRO A 111 -15.99 -4.90 -14.22
CA PRO A 111 -15.66 -3.88 -15.23
C PRO A 111 -14.15 -3.61 -15.33
N GLY A 112 -13.47 -4.19 -16.32
CA GLY A 112 -12.10 -3.82 -16.71
C GLY A 112 -10.98 -3.96 -15.65
N VAL A 113 -9.75 -3.71 -16.09
CA VAL A 113 -8.58 -3.56 -15.19
C VAL A 113 -8.77 -2.28 -14.37
N PRO A 114 -8.55 -2.30 -13.04
CA PRO A 114 -8.73 -1.10 -12.22
C PRO A 114 -7.77 0.02 -12.65
N LEU A 115 -8.22 1.27 -12.50
CA LEU A 115 -7.40 2.46 -12.82
C LEU A 115 -6.10 2.49 -12.00
N VAL A 116 -6.19 2.11 -10.72
CA VAL A 116 -5.07 2.07 -9.79
C VAL A 116 -4.94 0.66 -9.24
N ILE A 117 -3.81 0.01 -9.49
CA ILE A 117 -3.42 -1.27 -8.89
C ILE A 117 -2.99 -1.03 -7.45
N SER A 118 -3.55 -1.83 -6.57
CA SER A 118 -3.26 -1.83 -5.14
C SER A 118 -1.83 -2.30 -4.83
N GLY A 119 -1.37 -2.02 -3.61
CA GLY A 119 -0.03 -2.40 -3.18
C GLY A 119 0.02 -2.75 -1.71
N TRP A 120 0.75 -3.81 -1.38
CA TRP A 120 1.04 -4.25 -0.01
C TRP A 120 2.53 -4.11 0.25
N SER A 121 2.89 -3.62 1.43
CA SER A 121 4.30 -3.59 1.84
C SER A 121 4.83 -4.99 2.11
N ALA A 122 6.16 -5.14 2.15
CA ALA A 122 6.76 -6.25 2.87
C ALA A 122 6.28 -6.25 4.35
N PRO A 123 6.21 -7.41 5.01
CA PRO A 123 5.93 -7.49 6.43
C PRO A 123 6.97 -6.75 7.27
N PHE A 124 6.55 -6.19 8.40
CA PHE A 124 7.41 -5.50 9.35
C PHE A 124 6.86 -5.62 10.78
N GLY A 125 7.69 -5.44 11.80
CA GLY A 125 7.33 -5.66 13.21
C GLY A 125 7.34 -7.13 13.63
N GLY A 126 7.07 -7.39 14.91
CA GLY A 126 7.17 -8.73 15.49
C GLY A 126 8.61 -9.22 15.52
N THR A 127 8.86 -10.37 14.90
CA THR A 127 10.22 -10.90 14.70
C THR A 127 10.92 -10.26 13.50
N ASP A 128 10.19 -9.55 12.64
CA ASP A 128 10.73 -8.88 11.45
C ASP A 128 11.31 -7.50 11.83
N SER A 129 12.01 -6.88 10.88
CA SER A 129 12.51 -5.50 11.01
C SER A 129 11.35 -4.52 11.33
N LEU A 130 11.62 -3.48 12.12
CA LEU A 130 10.64 -2.40 12.35
C LEU A 130 10.38 -1.56 11.09
N VAL A 131 11.20 -1.70 10.06
CA VAL A 131 11.08 -1.05 8.76
C VAL A 131 10.83 -2.13 7.70
N ALA A 132 9.76 -1.99 6.92
CA ALA A 132 9.49 -2.89 5.82
C ALA A 132 10.58 -2.79 4.74
N GLU A 133 10.93 -3.93 4.16
CA GLU A 133 11.82 -4.00 3.00
C GLU A 133 11.30 -3.15 1.84
N LYS A 134 12.20 -2.73 0.96
CA LYS A 134 11.91 -1.95 -0.24
C LYS A 134 11.26 -2.81 -1.32
N LEU A 135 10.12 -3.39 -0.99
CA LEU A 135 9.30 -4.22 -1.85
C LEU A 135 7.83 -3.81 -1.77
N VAL A 136 7.12 -4.00 -2.86
CA VAL A 136 5.66 -3.93 -2.94
C VAL A 136 5.14 -5.22 -3.54
N GLU A 137 4.20 -5.85 -2.86
CA GLU A 137 3.47 -7.00 -3.37
C GLU A 137 2.25 -6.52 -4.15
N ARG A 138 2.04 -7.11 -5.32
CA ARG A 138 0.81 -7.03 -6.11
C ARG A 138 0.07 -8.33 -5.96
N ARG A 139 -1.23 -8.26 -5.70
CA ARG A 139 -2.10 -9.43 -5.53
C ARG A 139 -3.19 -9.39 -6.58
N PHE A 140 -3.32 -10.46 -7.35
CA PHE A 140 -4.29 -10.56 -8.43
C PHE A 140 -5.12 -11.84 -8.34
N GLY A 141 -6.37 -11.73 -8.76
CA GLY A 141 -7.26 -12.85 -9.02
C GLY A 141 -8.48 -12.93 -8.09
N PRO A 142 -9.53 -13.66 -8.49
CA PRO A 142 -10.68 -13.90 -7.64
C PRO A 142 -10.26 -14.72 -6.42
N LYS A 143 -10.63 -14.23 -5.23
CA LYS A 143 -10.35 -14.88 -3.93
C LYS A 143 -10.78 -16.35 -3.98
N GLY A 144 -9.82 -17.26 -3.82
CA GLY A 144 -10.06 -18.71 -3.75
C GLY A 144 -9.91 -19.50 -5.05
N HIS A 145 -9.66 -18.85 -6.19
CA HIS A 145 -9.46 -19.56 -7.48
C HIS A 145 -8.10 -19.26 -8.14
N LEU A 146 -7.56 -18.05 -7.95
CA LEU A 146 -6.22 -17.68 -8.38
C LEU A 146 -5.68 -16.64 -7.39
N ASP A 147 -4.58 -16.95 -6.71
CA ASP A 147 -3.88 -16.04 -5.80
C ASP A 147 -2.49 -15.75 -6.37
N LEU A 148 -2.45 -14.93 -7.42
CA LEU A 148 -1.19 -14.53 -8.03
C LEU A 148 -0.60 -13.39 -7.21
N ARG A 149 0.61 -13.61 -6.67
CA ARG A 149 1.35 -12.61 -5.89
C ARG A 149 2.69 -12.32 -6.54
N ILE A 150 2.99 -11.04 -6.76
CA ILE A 150 4.21 -10.58 -7.42
C ILE A 150 4.89 -9.57 -6.51
N TRP A 151 6.18 -9.78 -6.23
CA TRP A 151 6.99 -8.82 -5.50
C TRP A 151 7.78 -7.94 -6.48
N GLU A 152 7.65 -6.63 -6.32
CA GLU A 152 8.37 -5.61 -7.09
C GLU A 152 9.25 -4.79 -6.15
N GLU A 153 10.44 -4.39 -6.60
CA GLU A 153 11.29 -3.48 -5.84
C GLU A 153 10.68 -2.06 -5.78
N THR A 154 10.72 -1.44 -4.60
CA THR A 154 10.27 -0.07 -4.38
C THR A 154 11.48 0.87 -4.32
N GLY A 155 11.76 1.51 -5.44
CA GLY A 155 12.85 2.46 -5.59
C GLY A 155 12.91 3.07 -6.99
N ASN A 156 13.72 4.10 -7.18
CA ASN A 156 13.95 4.76 -8.48
C ASN A 156 14.77 3.88 -9.45
N SER A 157 14.41 2.61 -9.61
CA SER A 157 15.14 1.66 -10.45
C SER A 157 14.47 1.43 -11.81
N ILE A 158 13.96 2.48 -12.47
CA ILE A 158 13.22 2.27 -13.74
C ILE A 158 13.67 3.10 -14.95
N ALA A 159 14.53 4.11 -14.79
CA ALA A 159 15.40 4.60 -15.87
C ALA A 159 16.30 5.72 -15.32
N ARG A 160 17.62 5.51 -15.30
CA ARG A 160 18.60 6.61 -15.24
C ARG A 160 18.70 7.37 -16.58
N HIS A 161 17.65 7.32 -17.40
CA HIS A 161 17.59 7.80 -18.77
C HIS A 161 16.24 8.44 -19.07
N ILE A 162 15.80 9.37 -18.21
CA ILE A 162 14.93 10.44 -18.67
C ILE A 162 15.89 11.57 -19.02
N TRP A 163 16.17 11.71 -20.31
CA TRP A 163 17.01 12.77 -20.90
C TRP A 163 16.22 14.06 -21.03
#